data_AF-A0A3E2HIP5-F1
#
_entry.id   AF-A0A3E2HIP5-F1
#
_cell.length_a   1.000
_cell.length_b   1.000
_cell.length_c   1.000
_cell.angle_alpha   90.00
_cell.angle_beta   90.00
_cell.angle_gamma   90.00
#
_symmetry.space_group_name_H-M   'P 1'
#
loop_
_entity.id
_entity.type
_entity.pdbx_description
1 polymer ?
#
loop_
_entity_poly.entity_id
_entity_poly.type
_entity_poly.pdbx_seq_one_letter_code
_entity_poly.pdbx_strand_id
1 'polypeptide(L)'
;MPITTPPLDFEHKSGDEVPTKHKEAIRQLYNFAKIPISILERRYNLGNSTIRRILSYTAPERTRITRTSRPSSLTNKQMDEIIEYLSESWEHRKLDYALLRDELELTCSVKTLEKKLKQQGYFRCVACQKPFLTTAQVLARSL
;
A
#
# COMPACT_ATOMS: atom_id res chain seq x y z
N MET A 1 -3.72 -19.57 -32.68
CA MET A 1 -4.06 -18.29 -32.00
C MET A 1 -4.97 -17.52 -32.92
N PRO A 2 -6.18 -17.09 -32.48
CA PRO A 2 -7.06 -16.31 -33.35
C PRO A 2 -6.40 -14.97 -33.70
N ILE A 3 -6.42 -14.63 -35.00
CA ILE A 3 -5.87 -13.38 -35.53
C ILE A 3 -6.83 -12.26 -35.14
N THR A 4 -6.63 -11.69 -33.95
CA THR A 4 -7.36 -10.49 -33.53
C THR A 4 -6.76 -9.30 -34.27
N THR A 5 -7.57 -8.60 -35.05
CA THR A 5 -7.21 -7.32 -35.65
C THR A 5 -6.73 -6.38 -34.56
N PRO A 6 -5.54 -5.76 -34.69
CA PRO A 6 -5.02 -4.89 -33.65
C PRO A 6 -6.00 -3.73 -33.43
N PRO A 7 -6.49 -3.51 -32.19
CA PRO A 7 -7.52 -2.52 -31.90
C PRO A 7 -7.01 -1.12 -32.29
N LEU A 8 -7.81 -0.43 -33.09
CA LEU A 8 -7.47 0.85 -33.70
C LEU A 8 -7.86 2.05 -32.83
N ASP A 9 -8.78 1.86 -31.88
CA ASP A 9 -9.26 2.91 -31.00
C ASP A 9 -8.35 2.98 -29.77
N PHE A 10 -7.30 3.82 -29.84
CA PHE A 10 -6.39 4.04 -28.72
C PHE A 10 -6.20 5.53 -28.45
N GLU A 11 -6.91 6.03 -27.46
CA GLU A 11 -6.71 7.37 -26.90
C GLU A 11 -5.83 7.27 -25.65
N HIS A 12 -4.55 7.61 -25.80
CA HIS A 12 -3.61 7.63 -24.69
C HIS A 12 -3.54 9.01 -24.03
N LYS A 13 -3.82 9.08 -22.72
CA LYS A 13 -3.54 10.28 -21.92
C LYS A 13 -2.10 10.22 -21.40
N SER A 14 -1.42 11.36 -21.43
CA SER A 14 -0.06 11.49 -20.91
C SER A 14 -0.02 11.11 -19.42
N GLY A 15 0.89 10.20 -19.05
CA GLY A 15 1.07 9.71 -17.68
C GLY A 15 0.43 8.35 -17.39
N ASP A 16 -0.54 7.93 -18.22
CA ASP A 16 -1.14 6.60 -18.09
C ASP A 16 -0.22 5.51 -18.63
N GLU A 17 -0.50 4.25 -18.29
CA GLU A 17 0.23 3.11 -18.85
C GLU A 17 -0.42 2.67 -20.16
N VAL A 18 0.40 2.42 -21.18
CA VAL A 18 -0.10 1.81 -22.43
C VAL A 18 -0.55 0.37 -22.14
N PRO A 19 -1.81 -0.01 -22.44
CA PRO A 19 -2.30 -1.37 -22.22
C PRO A 19 -1.48 -2.41 -22.99
N THR A 20 -1.36 -3.61 -22.43
CA THR A 20 -0.55 -4.71 -23.00
C THR A 20 -0.93 -5.02 -24.45
N LYS A 21 -2.23 -5.01 -24.77
CA LYS A 21 -2.75 -5.26 -26.14
C LYS A 21 -2.13 -4.32 -27.19
N HIS A 22 -2.03 -3.02 -26.87
CA HIS A 22 -1.46 -2.04 -27.81
C HIS A 22 0.07 -2.15 -27.89
N LYS A 23 0.73 -2.50 -26.78
CA LYS A 23 2.19 -2.79 -26.81
C LYS A 23 2.51 -3.98 -27.70
N GLU A 24 1.72 -5.05 -27.62
CA GLU A 24 1.85 -6.22 -28.49
C GLU A 24 1.61 -5.86 -29.96
N ALA A 25 0.54 -5.12 -30.25
CA ALA A 25 0.23 -4.66 -31.60
C ALA A 25 1.37 -3.82 -32.19
N ILE A 26 1.91 -2.86 -31.43
CA ILE A 26 3.07 -2.03 -31.84
C ILE A 26 4.27 -2.92 -32.16
N ARG A 27 4.57 -3.91 -31.31
CA ARG A 27 5.68 -4.85 -31.53
C ARG A 27 5.47 -5.72 -32.77
N GLN A 28 4.25 -6.19 -33.00
CA GLN A 28 3.91 -6.99 -34.17
C GLN A 28 4.05 -6.17 -35.47
N LEU A 29 3.51 -4.94 -35.47
CA LEU A 29 3.59 -4.04 -36.63
C LEU A 29 5.03 -3.64 -36.96
N TYR A 30 5.87 -3.42 -35.96
CA TYR A 30 7.28 -3.09 -36.17
C TYR A 30 8.11 -4.31 -36.59
N ASN A 31 7.98 -5.44 -35.89
CA ASN A 31 8.85 -6.61 -36.10
C ASN A 31 8.45 -7.43 -37.33
N PHE A 32 7.16 -7.69 -37.54
CA PHE A 32 6.67 -8.51 -38.65
C PHE A 32 6.33 -7.68 -39.87
N ALA A 33 5.54 -6.61 -39.71
CA ALA A 33 5.10 -5.79 -40.84
C ALA A 33 6.11 -4.69 -41.24
N LYS A 34 7.24 -4.57 -40.52
CA LYS A 34 8.32 -3.60 -40.78
C LYS A 34 7.84 -2.15 -40.92
N ILE A 35 6.77 -1.79 -40.21
CA ILE A 35 6.23 -0.43 -40.24
C ILE A 35 7.20 0.52 -39.52
N PRO A 36 7.56 1.66 -40.12
CA PRO A 36 8.46 2.63 -39.48
C PRO A 36 7.83 3.27 -38.25
N ILE A 37 8.67 3.65 -37.29
CA ILE A 37 8.26 4.22 -35.99
C ILE A 37 7.39 5.46 -36.18
N SER A 38 7.68 6.32 -37.16
CA SER A 38 6.93 7.55 -37.44
C SER A 38 5.45 7.30 -37.77
N ILE A 39 5.12 6.16 -38.40
CA ILE A 39 3.73 5.78 -38.67
C ILE A 39 3.05 5.29 -37.40
N LEU A 40 3.78 4.56 -36.54
CA LEU A 40 3.28 4.08 -35.26
C LEU A 40 2.97 5.24 -34.30
N GLU A 41 3.78 6.30 -34.32
CA GLU A 41 3.53 7.54 -33.54
C GLU A 41 2.20 8.16 -33.90
N ARG A 42 1.95 8.36 -35.20
CA ARG A 42 0.70 8.95 -35.67
C ARG A 42 -0.49 8.03 -35.40
N ARG A 43 -0.32 6.72 -35.58
CA ARG A 43 -1.40 5.74 -35.45
C ARG A 43 -1.85 5.54 -34.00
N TYR A 44 -0.92 5.56 -33.04
CA TYR A 44 -1.23 5.33 -31.62
C TYR A 44 -1.21 6.62 -30.79
N ASN A 45 -0.94 7.77 -31.41
CA ASN A 45 -0.75 9.06 -30.74
C ASN A 45 0.23 8.97 -29.55
N LEU A 46 1.35 8.28 -29.78
CA LEU A 46 2.40 8.05 -28.77
C LEU A 46 3.68 8.79 -29.15
N GLY A 47 4.39 9.31 -28.15
CA GLY A 47 5.71 9.90 -28.37
C GLY A 47 6.78 8.87 -28.78
N ASN A 48 7.77 9.31 -29.54
CA ASN A 48 8.88 8.48 -30.05
C ASN A 48 9.56 7.67 -28.93
N SER A 49 9.84 8.32 -27.80
CA SER A 49 10.48 7.72 -26.62
C SER A 49 9.65 6.57 -26.06
N THR A 50 8.32 6.72 -26.01
CA THR A 50 7.40 5.68 -25.53
C THR A 50 7.42 4.46 -26.44
N ILE A 51 7.39 4.66 -27.76
CA ILE A 51 7.42 3.56 -28.72
C ILE A 51 8.76 2.83 -28.67
N ARG A 52 9.89 3.56 -28.70
CA ARG A 52 11.22 2.96 -28.56
C ARG A 52 11.35 2.17 -27.27
N ARG A 53 10.82 2.70 -26.17
CA ARG A 53 10.81 2.02 -24.87
C ARG A 53 10.01 0.72 -24.93
N ILE A 54 8.82 0.72 -25.53
CA ILE A 54 8.00 -0.49 -25.75
C ILE A 54 8.75 -1.53 -26.59
N LEU A 55 9.42 -1.11 -27.65
CA LEU A 55 10.19 -1.99 -28.54
C LEU A 55 11.46 -2.54 -27.88
N SER A 56 12.07 -1.80 -26.94
CA SER A 56 13.29 -2.20 -26.24
C SER A 56 13.08 -3.31 -25.20
N TYR A 57 11.86 -3.47 -24.69
CA TYR A 57 11.58 -4.44 -23.65
C TYR A 57 11.55 -5.87 -24.17
N THR A 58 12.05 -6.83 -23.39
CA THR A 58 11.98 -8.26 -23.74
C THR A 58 10.54 -8.75 -23.84
N ALA A 59 9.64 -8.32 -22.93
CA ALA A 59 8.22 -8.69 -22.89
C ALA A 59 7.29 -7.45 -22.93
N PRO A 60 6.03 -7.58 -23.42
CA PRO A 60 5.09 -6.46 -23.49
C PRO A 60 4.53 -6.07 -22.10
N GLU A 61 4.41 -7.04 -21.20
CA GLU A 61 4.05 -6.79 -19.81
C GLU A 61 5.29 -6.35 -19.03
N ARG A 62 5.11 -5.28 -18.24
CA ARG A 62 6.11 -4.84 -17.28
C ARG A 62 5.69 -5.34 -15.91
N THR A 63 6.45 -6.24 -15.32
CA THR A 63 6.47 -6.39 -13.88
C THR A 63 7.00 -5.05 -13.33
N ARG A 64 6.10 -4.16 -12.92
CA ARG A 64 6.56 -2.95 -12.22
C ARG A 64 7.30 -3.45 -10.99
N ILE A 65 8.57 -3.10 -10.88
CA ILE A 65 9.25 -3.06 -9.59
C ILE A 65 8.30 -2.24 -8.73
N THR A 66 7.67 -2.89 -7.75
CA THR A 66 6.69 -2.29 -6.87
C THR A 66 7.28 -0.98 -6.39
N ARG A 67 6.53 0.12 -6.54
CA ARG A 67 7.05 1.44 -6.19
C ARG A 67 7.34 1.42 -4.68
N THR A 68 8.58 1.20 -4.30
CA THR A 68 8.99 1.17 -2.91
C THR A 68 8.75 2.56 -2.35
N SER A 69 7.79 2.69 -1.43
CA SER A 69 7.57 3.93 -0.72
C SER A 69 8.77 4.24 0.18
N ARG A 70 8.85 5.49 0.68
CA ARG A 70 9.81 5.84 1.72
C ARG A 70 9.70 4.83 2.88
N PRO A 71 10.83 4.34 3.42
CA PRO A 71 10.80 3.43 4.56
C PRO A 71 10.09 4.07 5.75
N SER A 72 9.40 3.23 6.52
CA SER A 72 8.75 3.62 7.76
C SER A 72 9.80 4.04 8.80
N SER A 73 9.50 5.05 9.61
CA SER A 73 10.37 5.48 10.73
C SER A 73 10.47 4.42 11.83
N LEU A 74 9.43 3.58 11.96
CA LEU A 74 9.38 2.44 12.87
C LEU A 74 9.47 1.14 12.08
N THR A 75 10.42 0.29 12.47
CA THR A 75 10.62 -1.06 11.93
C THR A 75 9.66 -2.04 12.63
N ASN A 76 9.30 -3.15 11.98
CA ASN A 76 8.40 -4.14 12.60
C ASN A 76 8.96 -4.69 13.93
N LYS A 77 10.28 -4.98 14.00
CA LYS A 77 10.93 -5.42 15.24
C LYS A 77 10.75 -4.44 16.40
N GLN A 78 10.95 -3.15 16.14
CA GLN A 78 10.73 -2.11 17.15
C GLN A 78 9.27 -2.06 17.60
N MET A 79 8.32 -2.34 16.70
CA MET A 79 6.91 -2.43 17.08
C MET A 79 6.64 -3.65 17.98
N ASP A 80 7.28 -4.78 17.70
CA ASP A 80 7.14 -5.99 18.50
C ASP A 80 7.67 -5.77 19.93
N GLU A 81 8.84 -5.11 20.06
CA GLU A 81 9.42 -4.69 21.35
C GLU A 81 8.48 -3.74 22.12
N ILE A 82 7.88 -2.75 21.43
CA ILE A 82 6.91 -1.83 22.04
C ILE A 82 5.66 -2.59 22.51
N ILE A 83 5.17 -3.55 21.71
CA ILE A 83 4.00 -4.36 22.07
C ILE A 83 4.30 -5.27 23.26
N GLU A 84 5.48 -5.85 23.32
CA GLU A 84 5.95 -6.64 24.45
C GLU A 84 5.98 -5.80 25.72
N TYR A 85 6.65 -4.65 25.69
CA TYR A 85 6.69 -3.69 26.80
C TYR A 85 5.28 -3.28 27.28
N LEU A 86 4.39 -2.95 26.34
CA LEU A 86 2.99 -2.62 26.63
C LEU A 86 2.21 -3.80 27.22
N SER A 87 2.64 -5.04 26.96
CA SER A 87 1.93 -6.25 27.41
C SER A 87 2.39 -6.75 28.77
N GLU A 88 3.57 -6.35 29.23
CA GLU A 88 4.18 -6.78 30.50
C GLU A 88 3.36 -6.44 31.74
N SER A 89 2.80 -5.23 31.82
CA SER A 89 2.10 -4.77 33.02
C SER A 89 0.75 -4.10 32.71
N TRP A 90 -0.16 -4.12 33.68
CA TRP A 90 -1.45 -3.43 33.54
C TRP A 90 -1.28 -1.91 33.43
N GLU A 91 -0.32 -1.35 34.14
CA GLU A 91 0.03 0.07 34.07
C GLU A 91 0.49 0.45 32.66
N HIS A 92 1.37 -0.35 32.04
CA HIS A 92 1.84 -0.11 30.67
C HIS A 92 0.70 -0.19 29.65
N ARG A 93 -0.26 -1.11 29.83
CA ARG A 93 -1.45 -1.20 28.95
C ARG A 93 -2.35 0.03 28.99
N LYS A 94 -2.38 0.74 30.11
CA LYS A 94 -3.21 1.94 30.31
C LYS A 94 -2.49 3.24 29.93
N LEU A 95 -1.16 3.18 29.80
CA LEU A 95 -0.29 4.31 29.53
C LEU A 95 -0.69 5.06 28.25
N ASP A 96 -0.70 6.39 28.27
CA ASP A 96 -1.10 7.22 27.11
C ASP A 96 -0.03 7.24 26.01
N TYR A 97 -0.41 7.42 24.74
CA TYR A 97 0.54 7.33 23.62
C TYR A 97 1.56 8.47 23.62
N ALA A 98 1.20 9.63 24.19
CA ALA A 98 2.13 10.73 24.40
C ALA A 98 3.23 10.34 25.42
N LEU A 99 2.81 9.81 26.58
CA LEU A 99 3.72 9.34 27.61
C LEU A 99 4.59 8.19 27.11
N LEU A 100 4.01 7.22 26.39
CA LEU A 100 4.73 6.09 25.82
C LEU A 100 5.82 6.54 24.83
N ARG A 101 5.51 7.54 24.01
CA ARG A 101 6.46 8.13 23.07
C ARG A 101 7.63 8.78 23.82
N ASP A 102 7.32 9.50 24.90
CA ASP A 102 8.30 10.24 25.67
C ASP A 102 9.19 9.29 26.50
N GLU A 103 8.62 8.24 27.09
CA GLU A 103 9.36 7.18 27.82
C GLU A 103 10.30 6.37 26.93
N LEU A 104 9.86 6.05 25.72
CA LEU A 104 10.64 5.26 24.75
C LEU A 104 11.45 6.14 23.78
N GLU A 105 11.48 7.47 24.02
CA GLU A 105 12.19 8.48 23.22
C GLU A 105 11.98 8.33 21.70
N LEU A 106 10.75 8.02 21.28
CA LEU A 106 10.44 7.69 19.89
C LEU A 106 10.42 8.95 19.02
N THR A 107 11.16 8.92 17.90
CA THR A 107 11.24 10.03 16.94
C THR A 107 9.97 10.29 16.14
N CYS A 108 8.99 9.38 16.21
CA CYS A 108 7.79 9.44 15.39
C CYS A 108 6.64 10.21 16.07
N SER A 109 5.67 10.64 15.28
CA SER A 109 4.47 11.29 15.84
C SER A 109 3.58 10.28 16.58
N VAL A 110 2.86 10.75 17.60
CA VAL A 110 1.88 9.95 18.36
C VAL A 110 0.87 9.26 17.43
N LYS A 111 0.39 9.96 16.39
CA LYS A 111 -0.52 9.40 15.38
C LYS A 111 0.12 8.28 14.57
N THR A 112 1.42 8.38 14.28
CA THR A 112 2.19 7.34 13.57
C THR A 112 2.29 6.09 14.45
N LEU A 113 2.60 6.27 15.73
CA LEU A 113 2.68 5.20 16.73
C LEU A 113 1.34 4.46 16.85
N GLU A 114 0.25 5.19 17.06
CA GLU A 114 -1.10 4.61 17.18
C GLU A 114 -1.51 3.84 15.91
N LYS A 115 -1.31 4.45 14.73
CA LYS A 115 -1.63 3.79 13.46
C LYS A 115 -0.84 2.50 13.28
N LYS A 116 0.44 2.50 13.63
CA LYS A 116 1.32 1.35 13.49
C LYS A 116 0.95 0.24 14.47
N LEU A 117 0.62 0.57 15.71
CA LEU A 117 0.14 -0.40 16.70
C LEU A 117 -1.15 -1.08 16.21
N LYS A 118 -2.11 -0.30 15.70
CA LYS A 118 -3.34 -0.85 15.10
C LYS A 118 -3.06 -1.74 13.88
N GLN A 119 -2.10 -1.38 13.03
CA GLN A 119 -1.70 -2.20 11.89
C GLN A 119 -1.09 -3.55 12.30
N GLN A 120 -0.36 -3.59 13.42
CA GLN A 120 0.17 -4.82 14.01
C GLN A 120 -0.88 -5.60 14.82
N GLY A 121 -2.11 -5.08 14.94
CA GLY A 121 -3.20 -5.73 15.67
C GLY A 121 -3.22 -5.44 17.16
N TYR A 122 -2.40 -4.51 17.67
CA TYR A 122 -2.49 -4.05 19.04
C TYR A 122 -3.62 -3.03 19.19
N PHE A 123 -4.63 -3.40 19.97
CA PHE A 123 -5.72 -2.52 20.38
C PHE A 123 -5.69 -2.39 21.90
N ARG A 124 -5.72 -1.16 22.42
CA ARG A 124 -5.85 -0.93 23.87
C ARG A 124 -7.12 -1.61 24.37
N CYS A 125 -6.99 -2.34 25.47
CA CYS A 125 -8.09 -3.08 26.05
C CYS A 125 -9.17 -2.11 26.56
N VAL A 126 -10.37 -2.14 25.98
CA VAL A 126 -11.52 -1.30 26.40
C VAL A 126 -12.38 -2.03 27.45
N ALA A 127 -12.13 -3.32 27.70
CA ALA A 127 -12.94 -4.12 28.60
C ALA A 127 -12.30 -4.22 29.99
N CYS A 128 -12.60 -3.27 30.87
CA CYS A 128 -12.50 -3.54 32.30
C CYS A 128 -13.61 -4.55 32.67
N GLN A 129 -13.26 -5.58 33.45
CA GLN A 129 -14.29 -6.43 34.05
C GLN A 129 -15.23 -5.55 34.88
N LYS A 130 -16.54 -5.78 34.76
CA LYS A 130 -17.51 -5.10 35.60
C LYS A 130 -17.16 -5.42 37.05
N PRO A 131 -16.92 -4.42 37.92
CA PRO A 131 -16.59 -4.69 39.31
C PRO A 131 -17.74 -5.47 39.96
N PHE A 132 -17.40 -6.33 40.93
CA PHE A 132 -18.40 -7.06 41.70
C PHE A 132 -19.39 -6.08 42.35
N LEU A 133 -20.66 -6.49 42.43
CA LEU A 133 -21.67 -5.68 43.09
C LEU A 133 -21.31 -5.51 44.56
N THR A 134 -21.24 -4.27 45.00
CA THR A 134 -21.12 -3.95 46.42
C THR A 134 -22.42 -4.30 47.14
N THR A 135 -22.35 -4.59 48.44
CA THR A 135 -23.52 -4.89 49.27
C THR A 135 -24.58 -3.79 49.20
N ALA A 136 -24.18 -2.52 49.18
CA ALA A 136 -25.06 -1.38 48.98
C ALA A 136 -25.80 -1.40 47.64
N GLN A 137 -25.12 -1.78 46.56
CA GLN A 137 -25.72 -1.91 45.22
C GLN A 137 -26.67 -3.11 45.11
N VAL A 138 -26.45 -4.18 45.89
CA VAL A 138 -27.38 -5.31 45.98
C VAL A 138 -28.65 -4.88 46.70
N LEU A 139 -28.53 -4.21 47.85
CA LEU A 139 -29.66 -3.73 48.65
C LEU A 139 -30.54 -2.72 47.90
N ALA A 140 -29.93 -1.81 47.15
CA ALA A 140 -30.66 -0.82 46.35
C ALA A 140 -31.48 -1.41 45.20
N ARG A 141 -31.26 -2.69 44.84
CA ARG A 141 -32.01 -3.40 43.79
C ARG A 141 -33.06 -4.35 44.33
N SER A 142 -33.01 -4.67 45.62
CA SER A 142 -33.94 -5.60 46.28
C SER A 142 -35.15 -4.88 46.91
N LEU A 143 -35.24 -3.56 46.77
CA LEU A 143 -36.41 -2.72 47.09
C LEU A 143 -37.08 -2.27 45.79
#